data_AF-A0A660UX03-F1
#
_entry.id   AF-A0A660UX03-F1
#
_cell.length_a   1.000
_cell.length_b   1.000
_cell.length_c   1.000
_cell.angle_alpha   90.00
_cell.angle_beta   90.00
_cell.angle_gamma   90.00
#
_symmetry.space_group_name_H-M   'P 1'
#
loop_
_entity.id
_entity.type
_entity.pdbx_description
1 polymer ?
#
loop_
_entity_poly.entity_id
_entity_poly.type
_entity_poly.pdbx_seq_one_letter_code
_entity_poly.pdbx_strand_id
1 'polypeptide(L)'
;MLAAKDTGLSILTPRLSPDGRFVALAMCDYSCFALYQPDSDLYMLDLQTGEYSKLSCNSDFAESWHCWSSNGRWMVFSSKRDTGIFTRLFITYIDETGASRKPFVLPQKDPAFYDSFLRLYNVPELITGPVKAPAGAIIRAVRGSKSIPVDSVTRATPKKEDAHHSRRTRFE
;
A
#
# COMPACT_ATOMS: atom_id res chain seq x y z
N MET A 1 -9.48 5.13 -19.84
CA MET A 1 -9.81 4.86 -18.43
C MET A 1 -10.03 3.37 -18.30
N LEU A 2 -9.22 2.67 -17.50
CA LEU A 2 -9.34 1.23 -17.31
C LEU A 2 -10.55 0.92 -16.41
N ALA A 3 -11.46 0.04 -16.86
CA ALA A 3 -12.67 -0.31 -16.12
C ALA A 3 -12.91 -1.82 -16.11
N ALA A 4 -13.61 -2.31 -15.08
CA ALA A 4 -13.92 -3.73 -14.92
C ALA A 4 -14.69 -4.33 -16.12
N LYS A 5 -15.52 -3.52 -16.80
CA LYS A 5 -16.24 -3.94 -18.02
C LYS A 5 -15.30 -4.28 -19.20
N ASP A 6 -14.09 -3.70 -19.21
CA ASP A 6 -13.12 -3.86 -20.29
C ASP A 6 -12.14 -5.00 -19.98
N THR A 7 -11.88 -5.26 -18.69
CA THR A 7 -10.92 -6.27 -18.22
C THR A 7 -11.58 -7.59 -17.82
N GLY A 8 -12.87 -7.58 -17.47
CA GLY A 8 -13.57 -8.69 -16.83
C GLY A 8 -13.19 -8.91 -15.36
N LEU A 9 -12.33 -8.06 -14.78
CA LEU A 9 -11.75 -8.24 -13.45
C LEU A 9 -12.10 -7.08 -12.52
N SER A 10 -12.18 -7.36 -11.22
CA SER A 10 -12.20 -6.35 -10.17
C SER A 10 -10.84 -5.62 -10.13
N ILE A 11 -10.86 -4.29 -10.10
CA ILE A 11 -9.65 -3.46 -10.05
C ILE A 11 -9.49 -2.89 -8.64
N LEU A 12 -8.36 -3.17 -8.00
CA LEU A 12 -8.11 -2.92 -6.60
C LEU A 12 -6.82 -2.13 -6.38
N THR A 13 -6.82 -1.33 -5.32
CA THR A 13 -5.63 -0.64 -4.79
C THR A 13 -4.80 0.11 -5.86
N PRO A 14 -5.38 0.99 -6.69
CA PRO A 14 -4.60 1.82 -7.61
C PRO A 14 -3.57 2.68 -6.87
N ARG A 15 -2.31 2.63 -7.31
CA ARG A 15 -1.21 3.43 -6.77
C ARG A 15 -0.40 4.05 -7.90
N LEU A 16 -0.47 5.37 -8.00
CA LEU A 16 0.33 6.16 -8.93
C LEU A 16 1.83 6.08 -8.58
N SER A 17 2.67 5.91 -9.59
CA SER A 17 4.12 6.00 -9.44
C SER A 17 4.54 7.43 -9.07
N PRO A 18 5.69 7.64 -8.40
CA PRO A 18 6.13 8.98 -7.99
C PRO A 18 6.31 9.97 -9.13
N ASP A 19 6.67 9.50 -10.33
CA ASP A 19 6.82 10.30 -11.54
C ASP A 19 5.49 10.54 -12.28
N GLY A 20 4.39 9.95 -11.81
CA GLY A 20 3.06 10.10 -12.40
C GLY A 20 2.86 9.37 -13.73
N ARG A 21 3.81 8.55 -14.18
CA ARG A 21 3.72 7.84 -15.47
C ARG A 21 2.89 6.57 -15.39
N PHE A 22 3.00 5.82 -14.30
CA PHE A 22 2.40 4.49 -14.18
C PHE A 22 1.41 4.40 -13.04
N VAL A 23 0.42 3.51 -13.18
CA VAL A 23 -0.44 3.09 -12.07
C VAL A 23 -0.28 1.59 -11.88
N ALA A 24 0.26 1.21 -10.72
CA ALA A 24 0.24 -0.18 -10.29
C ALA A 24 -1.13 -0.50 -9.68
N LEU A 25 -1.65 -1.68 -9.99
CA LEU A 25 -3.01 -2.14 -9.66
C LEU A 25 -2.95 -3.60 -9.21
N ALA A 26 -3.89 -4.03 -8.36
CA ALA A 26 -4.18 -5.45 -8.17
C ALA A 26 -5.49 -5.77 -8.92
N MET A 27 -5.56 -6.90 -9.60
CA MET A 27 -6.76 -7.35 -10.30
C MET A 27 -7.01 -8.84 -10.04
N CYS A 28 -8.29 -9.19 -9.88
CA CYS A 28 -8.77 -10.55 -9.63
C CYS A 28 -10.22 -10.67 -10.12
N ASP A 29 -10.76 -11.88 -10.24
CA ASP A 29 -12.13 -12.12 -10.72
C ASP A 29 -13.17 -11.34 -9.90
N TYR A 30 -13.13 -11.48 -8.57
CA TYR A 30 -14.07 -10.81 -7.66
C TYR A 30 -13.51 -10.61 -6.26
N SER A 31 -13.31 -9.38 -5.81
CA SER A 31 -13.03 -9.10 -4.39
C SER A 31 -13.06 -7.61 -4.08
N CYS A 32 -13.23 -7.27 -2.80
CA CYS A 32 -12.80 -5.98 -2.24
C CYS A 32 -11.45 -6.08 -1.51
N PHE A 33 -10.90 -7.30 -1.39
CA PHE A 33 -9.65 -7.60 -0.71
C PHE A 33 -8.87 -8.68 -1.48
N ALA A 34 -7.92 -8.23 -2.30
CA ALA A 34 -7.14 -9.04 -3.24
C ALA A 34 -6.52 -10.31 -2.62
N LEU A 35 -6.04 -10.25 -1.37
CA LEU A 35 -5.40 -11.39 -0.69
C LEU A 35 -6.29 -12.63 -0.49
N TYR A 36 -7.61 -12.49 -0.59
CA TYR A 36 -8.53 -13.62 -0.48
C TYR A 36 -8.74 -14.36 -1.79
N GLN A 37 -8.29 -13.78 -2.90
CA GLN A 37 -8.41 -14.36 -4.23
C GLN A 37 -7.09 -14.96 -4.68
N PRO A 38 -7.00 -16.30 -4.84
CA PRO A 38 -5.79 -16.96 -5.31
C PRO A 38 -5.28 -16.42 -6.66
N ASP A 39 -6.19 -15.95 -7.52
CA ASP A 39 -5.98 -15.34 -8.83
C ASP A 39 -5.66 -13.84 -8.78
N SER A 40 -5.46 -13.27 -7.59
CA SER A 40 -5.09 -11.86 -7.47
C SER A 40 -3.67 -11.60 -7.93
N ASP A 41 -3.54 -10.77 -8.97
CA ASP A 41 -2.29 -10.45 -9.62
C ASP A 41 -2.05 -8.94 -9.68
N LEU A 42 -0.79 -8.54 -9.74
CA LEU A 42 -0.37 -7.17 -9.96
C LEU A 42 -0.28 -6.84 -11.45
N TYR A 43 -0.79 -5.67 -11.80
CA TYR A 43 -0.78 -5.11 -13.15
C TYR A 43 -0.16 -3.72 -13.14
N MET A 44 0.35 -3.31 -14.29
CA MET A 44 0.85 -1.97 -14.55
C MET A 44 0.06 -1.33 -15.68
N LEU A 45 -0.48 -0.14 -15.45
CA LEU A 45 -1.08 0.74 -16.47
C LEU A 45 -0.11 1.88 -16.78
N ASP A 46 0.30 2.02 -18.04
CA ASP A 46 1.04 3.19 -18.52
C ASP A 46 0.04 4.30 -18.87
N LEU A 47 0.14 5.44 -18.19
CA LEU A 47 -0.77 6.58 -18.39
C LEU A 47 -0.47 7.36 -19.67
N GLN A 48 0.71 7.20 -20.28
CA GLN A 48 1.03 7.84 -21.55
C GLN A 48 0.37 7.10 -22.72
N THR A 49 0.40 5.77 -22.72
CA THR A 49 -0.17 4.95 -23.81
C THR A 49 -1.60 4.52 -23.55
N GLY A 50 -2.00 4.44 -22.27
CA GLY A 50 -3.28 3.87 -21.83
C GLY A 50 -3.28 2.34 -21.82
N GLU A 51 -2.15 1.69 -22.13
CA GLU A 51 -2.01 0.24 -22.14
C GLU A 51 -1.72 -0.29 -20.74
N TYR A 52 -2.21 -1.50 -20.46
CA TYR A 52 -1.92 -2.20 -19.21
C TYR A 52 -1.41 -3.61 -19.46
N SER A 53 -0.60 -4.11 -18.54
CA SER A 53 -0.01 -5.45 -18.62
C SER A 53 0.12 -6.10 -17.25
N LYS A 54 0.05 -7.42 -17.22
CA LYS A 54 0.32 -8.23 -16.03
C LYS A 54 1.81 -8.16 -15.70
N LEU A 55 2.16 -7.94 -14.44
CA LEU A 55 3.56 -7.90 -14.02
C LEU A 55 4.18 -9.31 -13.97
N SER A 56 5.45 -9.40 -14.33
CA SER A 56 6.23 -10.65 -14.30
C SER A 56 6.60 -11.10 -12.88
N CYS A 57 6.49 -10.21 -11.89
CA CYS A 57 6.80 -10.54 -10.50
C CYS A 57 5.72 -11.38 -9.81
N ASN A 58 4.55 -11.57 -10.42
CA ASN A 58 3.47 -12.38 -9.87
C ASN A 58 3.89 -13.85 -9.63
N SER A 59 3.05 -14.59 -8.92
CA SER A 59 3.23 -16.02 -8.65
C SER A 59 1.90 -16.76 -8.85
N ASP A 60 1.88 -18.07 -8.59
CA ASP A 60 0.65 -18.87 -8.60
C ASP A 60 -0.24 -18.61 -7.36
N PHE A 61 0.12 -17.62 -6.53
CA PHE A 61 -0.58 -17.26 -5.31
C PHE A 61 -0.92 -15.78 -5.30
N ALA A 62 -1.91 -15.44 -4.47
CA ALA A 62 -2.41 -14.08 -4.33
C ALA A 62 -1.31 -13.05 -4.04
N GLU A 63 -1.29 -12.02 -4.87
CA GLU A 63 -0.50 -10.81 -4.72
C GLU A 63 -1.42 -9.63 -4.40
N SER A 64 -0.95 -8.70 -3.57
CA SER A 64 -1.77 -7.56 -3.14
C SER A 64 -0.94 -6.43 -2.58
N TRP A 65 -1.61 -5.29 -2.34
CA TRP A 65 -1.11 -4.17 -1.56
C TRP A 65 0.35 -3.85 -1.84
N HIS A 66 0.56 -3.14 -2.94
CA HIS A 66 1.85 -2.64 -3.35
C HIS A 66 2.08 -1.19 -2.90
N CYS A 67 3.35 -0.85 -2.71
CA CYS A 67 3.81 0.49 -2.39
C CYS A 67 5.08 0.81 -3.18
N TRP A 68 5.09 1.99 -3.79
CA TRP A 68 6.23 2.50 -4.54
C TRP A 68 7.31 3.06 -3.60
N SER A 69 8.56 2.78 -3.93
CA SER A 69 9.69 3.56 -3.42
C SER A 69 9.63 5.00 -3.95
N SER A 70 10.24 5.94 -3.23
CA SER A 70 10.23 7.36 -3.59
C SER A 70 10.90 7.68 -4.94
N ASN A 71 11.79 6.82 -5.43
CA ASN A 71 12.44 6.99 -6.72
C ASN A 71 11.69 6.32 -7.89
N GLY A 72 10.57 5.63 -7.61
CA GLY A 72 9.75 4.98 -8.63
C GLY A 72 10.39 3.74 -9.28
N ARG A 73 11.52 3.24 -8.75
CA ARG A 73 12.26 2.10 -9.34
C ARG A 73 12.15 0.81 -8.54
N TRP A 74 11.55 0.87 -7.37
CA TRP A 74 11.25 -0.30 -6.54
C TRP A 74 9.81 -0.30 -6.10
N MET A 75 9.27 -1.50 -5.97
CA MET A 75 7.93 -1.74 -5.44
C MET A 75 8.01 -2.86 -4.41
N VAL A 76 7.44 -2.61 -3.23
CA VAL A 76 7.17 -3.65 -2.23
C VAL A 76 5.72 -4.07 -2.35
N PHE A 77 5.43 -5.36 -2.21
CA PHE A 77 4.08 -5.91 -2.27
C PHE A 77 3.91 -7.08 -1.31
N SER A 78 2.67 -7.39 -0.93
CA SER A 78 2.31 -8.53 -0.10
C SER A 78 2.02 -9.76 -0.96
N SER A 79 2.69 -10.87 -0.66
CA SER A 79 2.59 -12.12 -1.41
C SER A 79 2.37 -13.32 -0.49
N LYS A 80 1.58 -14.30 -0.95
CA LYS A 80 1.43 -15.61 -0.31
C LYS A 80 2.36 -16.69 -0.88
N ARG A 81 3.25 -16.35 -1.84
CA ARG A 81 3.94 -17.32 -2.68
C ARG A 81 4.74 -18.43 -1.99
N ASP A 82 5.27 -18.17 -0.79
CA ASP A 82 6.14 -19.14 -0.11
C ASP A 82 5.36 -20.27 0.55
N THR A 83 4.13 -20.01 1.01
CA THR A 83 3.37 -20.95 1.86
C THR A 83 1.90 -21.10 1.48
N GLY A 84 1.38 -20.23 0.60
CA GLY A 84 -0.05 -20.10 0.30
C GLY A 84 -0.90 -19.55 1.47
N ILE A 85 -0.34 -19.46 2.67
CA ILE A 85 -1.06 -19.12 3.90
C ILE A 85 -0.59 -17.76 4.42
N PHE A 86 0.70 -17.63 4.68
CA PHE A 86 1.29 -16.44 5.27
C PHE A 86 1.66 -15.41 4.21
N THR A 87 1.23 -14.17 4.43
CA THR A 87 1.66 -13.04 3.62
C THR A 87 3.01 -12.54 4.08
N ARG A 88 3.96 -12.49 3.14
CA ARG A 88 5.28 -11.89 3.30
C ARG A 88 5.41 -10.68 2.39
N LEU A 89 6.35 -9.82 2.73
CA LEU A 89 6.69 -8.69 1.87
C LEU A 89 7.72 -9.15 0.86
N PHE A 90 7.44 -8.90 -0.42
CA PHE A 90 8.38 -9.08 -1.52
C PHE A 90 8.72 -7.73 -2.10
N ILE A 91 9.93 -7.60 -2.62
CA ILE A 91 10.41 -6.41 -3.29
C ILE A 91 10.83 -6.75 -4.71
N THR A 92 10.47 -5.89 -5.67
CA THR A 92 10.85 -6.00 -7.08
C THR A 92 11.36 -4.66 -7.60
N TYR A 93 12.28 -4.72 -8.56
CA TYR A 93 12.70 -3.56 -9.35
C TYR A 93 11.72 -3.34 -10.50
N ILE A 94 11.35 -2.09 -10.73
CA ILE A 94 10.55 -1.64 -11.87
C ILE A 94 11.47 -0.86 -12.80
N ASP A 95 11.57 -1.31 -14.04
CA ASP A 95 12.40 -0.65 -15.04
C ASP A 95 11.74 0.59 -15.65
N GLU A 96 12.38 1.17 -16.66
CA GLU A 96 11.93 2.37 -17.35
C GLU A 96 10.70 2.15 -18.25
N THR A 97 10.40 0.90 -18.60
CA THR A 97 9.22 0.53 -19.39
C THR A 97 8.02 0.17 -18.51
N GLY A 98 8.20 0.13 -17.18
CA GLY A 98 7.16 -0.24 -16.22
C GLY A 98 7.10 -1.75 -15.95
N ALA A 99 8.04 -2.53 -16.50
CA ALA A 99 8.12 -3.97 -16.27
C ALA A 99 8.83 -4.30 -14.96
N SER A 100 8.26 -5.24 -14.21
CA SER A 100 8.88 -5.77 -13.00
C SER A 100 10.04 -6.71 -13.30
N ARG A 101 10.93 -6.91 -12.32
CA ARG A 101 11.99 -7.92 -12.35
C ARG A 101 11.70 -9.03 -11.34
N LYS A 102 12.56 -10.06 -11.34
CA LYS A 102 12.48 -11.17 -10.38
C LYS A 102 12.40 -10.60 -8.95
N PRO A 103 11.31 -10.88 -8.22
CA PRO A 103 11.18 -10.42 -6.85
C PRO A 103 11.97 -11.29 -5.89
N PHE A 104 12.25 -10.75 -4.70
CA PHE A 104 12.77 -11.50 -3.57
C PHE A 104 12.09 -11.06 -2.28
N VAL A 105 12.06 -11.95 -1.29
CA VAL A 105 11.46 -11.64 0.01
C VAL A 105 12.22 -10.49 0.66
N LEU A 106 11.50 -9.56 1.28
CA LEU A 106 12.08 -8.35 1.87
C LEU A 106 13.10 -8.74 2.96
N PRO A 107 14.40 -8.46 2.76
CA PRO A 107 15.43 -8.97 3.65
C PRO A 107 15.23 -8.50 5.10
N GLN A 108 15.43 -9.41 6.03
CA GLN A 108 15.45 -9.15 7.46
C GLN A 108 16.87 -9.24 7.99
N LYS A 109 17.12 -8.65 9.17
CA LYS A 109 18.43 -8.74 9.82
C LYS A 109 18.86 -10.20 10.05
N ASP A 110 17.90 -11.04 10.40
CA ASP A 110 18.06 -12.50 10.50
C ASP A 110 17.45 -13.16 9.26
N PRO A 111 18.23 -13.86 8.42
CA PRO A 111 17.71 -14.57 7.25
C PRO A 111 16.64 -15.63 7.58
N ALA A 112 16.66 -16.21 8.79
CA ALA A 112 15.69 -17.22 9.23
C ALA A 112 14.43 -16.60 9.85
N PHE A 113 14.31 -15.26 9.87
CA PHE A 113 13.20 -14.55 10.52
C PHE A 113 11.83 -15.07 10.07
N TYR A 114 11.64 -15.31 8.78
CA TYR A 114 10.34 -15.69 8.24
C TYR A 114 9.91 -17.13 8.55
N ASP A 115 10.86 -18.00 8.94
CA ASP A 115 10.60 -19.40 9.25
C ASP A 115 9.76 -19.55 10.53
N SER A 116 9.92 -18.61 11.47
CA SER A 116 9.17 -18.59 12.74
C SER A 116 8.15 -17.44 12.85
N PHE A 117 8.05 -16.58 11.84
CA PHE A 117 7.17 -15.41 11.88
C PHE A 117 5.71 -15.77 11.54
N LEU A 118 4.90 -16.07 12.55
CA LEU A 118 3.50 -16.48 12.34
C LEU A 118 2.52 -15.32 12.04
N ARG A 119 3.02 -14.08 11.89
CA ARG A 119 2.16 -12.92 11.58
C ARG A 119 2.13 -12.64 10.07
N LEU A 120 1.10 -11.88 9.67
CA LEU A 120 0.79 -11.52 8.29
C LEU A 120 1.19 -10.07 8.03
N TYR A 121 1.85 -9.82 6.90
CA TYR A 121 2.06 -8.47 6.38
C TYR A 121 1.07 -8.19 5.25
N ASN A 122 0.09 -7.32 5.50
CA ASN A 122 -1.00 -7.08 4.54
C ASN A 122 -0.97 -5.70 3.88
N VAL A 123 -0.36 -4.69 4.50
CA VAL A 123 -0.33 -3.32 3.98
C VAL A 123 1.08 -2.75 4.16
N PRO A 124 2.01 -3.01 3.23
CA PRO A 124 3.30 -2.33 3.23
C PRO A 124 3.12 -0.87 2.84
N GLU A 125 3.80 0.01 3.56
CA GLU A 125 3.95 1.42 3.20
C GLU A 125 5.42 1.82 3.37
N LEU A 126 6.06 2.20 2.27
CA LEU A 126 7.40 2.77 2.30
C LEU A 126 7.33 4.22 2.77
N ILE A 127 8.15 4.56 3.75
CA ILE A 127 8.21 5.90 4.33
C ILE A 127 9.61 6.49 4.12
N THR A 128 9.67 7.80 3.88
CA THR A 128 10.93 8.52 3.59
C THR A 128 11.75 8.89 4.84
N GLY A 129 11.24 8.56 6.02
CA GLY A 129 11.92 8.86 7.28
C GLY A 129 11.28 8.13 8.47
N PRO A 130 11.95 8.15 9.63
CA PRO A 130 11.48 7.45 10.81
C PRO A 130 10.17 8.03 11.34
N VAL A 131 9.31 7.15 11.88
CA VAL A 131 8.12 7.56 12.63
C VAL A 131 8.57 8.27 13.91
N LYS A 132 8.36 9.59 13.96
CA LYS A 132 8.79 10.43 15.10
C LYS A 132 7.92 10.26 16.35
N ALA A 133 6.70 9.76 16.20
CA ALA A 133 5.78 9.58 17.31
C ALA A 133 6.06 8.25 18.05
N PRO A 134 6.28 8.26 19.37
CA PRO A 134 6.44 7.02 20.12
C PRO A 134 5.12 6.25 20.18
N ALA A 135 5.20 4.91 20.22
CA ALA A 135 4.02 4.04 20.20
C ALA A 135 2.96 4.40 21.26
N GLY A 136 3.38 4.75 22.48
CA GLY A 136 2.47 5.16 23.54
C GLY A 136 1.70 6.45 23.24
N ALA A 137 2.29 7.39 22.50
CA ALA A 137 1.59 8.61 22.06
C ALA A 137 0.53 8.28 21.00
N ILE A 138 0.84 7.37 20.06
CA ILE A 138 -0.11 6.90 19.04
C ILE A 138 -1.31 6.20 19.71
N ILE A 139 -1.07 5.29 20.65
CA ILE A 139 -2.14 4.57 21.36
C ILE A 139 -3.03 5.54 22.14
N ARG A 140 -2.45 6.53 22.85
CA ARG A 140 -3.24 7.55 23.56
C ARG A 140 -4.08 8.41 22.62
N ALA A 141 -3.55 8.75 21.44
CA ALA A 141 -4.30 9.50 20.45
C ALA A 141 -5.50 8.70 19.92
N VAL A 142 -5.32 7.41 19.62
CA VAL A 142 -6.39 6.51 19.12
C VAL A 142 -7.47 6.27 20.17
N ARG A 143 -7.08 6.12 21.45
CA ARG A 143 -8.02 5.89 22.57
C ARG A 143 -8.62 7.18 23.13
N GLY A 144 -8.08 8.33 22.74
CA GLY A 144 -8.54 9.63 23.21
C GLY A 144 -9.92 9.97 22.66
N SER A 145 -10.65 10.83 23.38
CA SER A 145 -11.97 11.32 22.93
C SER A 145 -11.88 12.37 21.81
N LYS A 146 -10.68 12.91 21.55
CA LYS A 146 -10.47 13.90 20.50
C LYS A 146 -10.44 13.22 19.13
N SER A 147 -11.54 13.36 18.39
CA SER A 147 -11.63 12.97 16.98
C SER A 147 -11.43 14.20 16.10
N ILE A 148 -10.69 14.04 15.01
CA ILE A 148 -10.60 15.06 13.95
C ILE A 148 -11.34 14.46 12.75
N PRO A 149 -12.47 15.05 12.32
CA PRO A 149 -13.18 14.55 11.15
C PRO A 149 -12.30 14.70 9.91
N VAL A 150 -12.16 13.61 9.15
CA VAL A 150 -11.45 13.57 7.87
C VAL A 150 -12.46 13.18 6.80
N ASP A 151 -12.43 13.86 5.66
CA ASP A 151 -13.17 13.42 4.48
C ASP A 151 -12.53 12.12 3.96
N SER A 152 -13.26 11.02 4.09
CA SER A 152 -12.80 9.69 3.70
C SER A 152 -12.65 9.53 2.19
N VAL A 153 -13.33 10.36 1.39
CA VAL A 153 -13.28 10.33 -0.07
C VAL A 153 -11.99 10.95 -0.57
N THR A 154 -11.62 12.12 -0.04
CA THR A 154 -10.41 12.84 -0.49
C THR A 154 -9.16 12.47 0.30
N ARG A 155 -9.29 11.86 1.49
CA ARG A 155 -8.21 11.60 2.46
C ARG A 155 -7.38 12.85 2.79
N ALA A 156 -7.92 14.04 2.52
CA ALA A 156 -7.22 15.30 2.73
C ALA A 156 -7.01 15.52 4.24
N THR A 157 -5.79 15.91 4.62
CA THR A 157 -5.51 16.21 6.02
C THR A 157 -6.35 17.42 6.46
N PRO A 158 -7.12 17.33 7.55
CA PRO A 158 -7.91 18.46 8.06
C PRO A 158 -7.00 19.65 8.37
N LYS A 159 -7.44 20.87 8.06
CA LYS A 159 -6.73 22.08 8.49
C LYS A 159 -6.66 22.09 10.01
N LYS A 160 -5.49 22.43 10.55
CA LYS A 160 -5.29 22.59 11.99
C LYS A 160 -6.17 23.75 12.46
N GLU A 161 -7.12 23.50 13.36
CA GLU A 161 -7.85 24.59 14.03
C GLU A 161 -6.89 25.32 14.97
N ASP A 162 -6.81 26.64 14.83
CA ASP A 162 -6.08 27.50 15.77
C ASP A 162 -6.79 27.49 17.11
N ALA A 163 -6.06 27.15 18.17
CA ALA A 163 -6.59 27.09 19.52
C ALA A 163 -7.06 28.48 19.96
N HIS A 164 -8.38 28.71 19.94
CA HIS A 164 -8.98 29.93 20.46
C HIS A 164 -8.69 30.02 21.97
N HIS A 165 -7.75 30.89 22.34
CA HIS A 165 -7.53 31.29 23.73
C HIS A 165 -8.78 32.03 24.23
N SER A 166 -9.67 31.32 24.94
CA SER A 166 -10.69 31.96 25.75
C SER A 166 -9.99 32.64 26.95
N ARG A 167 -9.83 33.97 26.86
CA ARG A 167 -9.49 34.80 28.02
C ARG A 167 -10.64 34.69 29.02
N ARG A 168 -10.40 34.05 30.15
CA ARG A 168 -11.27 34.15 31.34
C ARG A 168 -11.31 35.62 31.78
N THR A 169 -12.43 36.29 31.60
CA THR A 169 -12.76 37.51 32.33
C THR A 169 -13.05 37.12 33.79
N ARG A 170 -12.20 37.58 34.72
CA ARG A 170 -12.55 37.66 36.14
C ARG A 170 -13.53 38.81 36.30
N PHE A 171 -14.66 38.57 36.96
CA PHE A 171 -15.47 39.62 37.56
C PHE A 171 -15.22 39.59 39.07
N GLU A 172 -15.01 40.79 39.61
CA GLU A 172 -14.92 41.13 41.03
C GLU A 172 -16.26 40.97 41.74
#